data_AF-E5B4K0-F1
#
_entry.id   AF-E5B4K0-F1
#
_cell.length_a   1.000
_cell.length_b   1.000
_cell.length_c   1.000
_cell.angle_alpha   90.00
_cell.angle_beta   90.00
_cell.angle_gamma   90.00
#
_symmetry.space_group_name_H-M   'P 1'
#
loop_
_entity.id
_entity.type
_entity.pdbx_description
1 polymer ?
#
loop_
_entity_poly.entity_id
_entity_poly.type
_entity_poly.pdbx_seq_one_letter_code
_entity_poly.pdbx_strand_id
1 'polypeptide(L)'
;MVQKLTCFLSGWKHGTADDYNLCYNLYGGSFMTHPDVLSFLENRLGFRSTYFVKRDKNEKLLGGLCTWNKRNFAATDKDAQRAGIDFYPFNNG
;
A
#
# COMPACT_ATOMS: atom_id res chain seq x y z
N MET A 1 7.73 23.50 -3.75
CA MET A 1 8.56 22.89 -2.69
C MET A 1 7.71 22.71 -1.41
N VAL A 2 6.64 21.90 -1.46
CA VAL A 2 5.64 21.80 -0.35
C VAL A 2 5.34 20.34 0.05
N GLN A 3 5.52 19.36 -0.85
CA GLN A 3 5.22 17.94 -0.59
C GLN A 3 6.14 17.24 0.42
N LYS A 4 7.33 17.78 0.72
CA LYS A 4 8.29 17.12 1.63
C LYS A 4 7.95 17.26 3.12
N LEU A 5 7.28 18.35 3.53
CA LEU A 5 7.00 18.61 4.95
C LEU A 5 5.82 17.81 5.51
N THR A 6 4.82 17.50 4.68
CA THR A 6 3.62 16.74 5.12
C THR A 6 3.94 15.28 5.49
N CYS A 7 4.95 14.68 4.85
CA CYS A 7 5.40 13.32 5.19
C CYS A 7 5.97 13.24 6.62
N PHE A 8 6.83 14.20 7.01
CA PHE A 8 7.50 14.20 8.32
C PHE A 8 6.57 14.37 9.52
N LEU A 9 5.44 15.08 9.37
CA LEU A 9 4.48 15.31 10.45
C LEU A 9 3.38 14.24 10.54
N SER A 10 3.24 13.40 9.52
CA SER A 10 2.16 12.41 9.45
C SER A 10 2.39 11.15 10.31
N GLY A 11 3.64 10.93 10.73
CA GLY A 11 4.09 9.74 11.46
C GLY A 11 4.35 8.51 10.57
N TRP A 12 4.16 8.62 9.25
CA TRP A 12 4.47 7.57 8.29
C TRP A 12 5.95 7.58 7.94
N LYS A 13 6.57 6.40 7.98
CA LYS A 13 7.97 6.19 7.62
C LYS A 13 8.07 5.10 6.57
N HIS A 14 9.14 5.10 5.77
CA HIS A 14 9.44 3.98 4.90
C HIS A 14 9.56 2.69 5.71
N GLY A 15 8.90 1.64 5.25
CA GLY A 15 8.94 0.32 5.84
C GLY A 15 9.36 -0.74 4.82
N THR A 16 9.37 -1.99 5.28
CA THR A 16 9.66 -3.17 4.45
C THR A 16 8.39 -3.92 4.08
N ALA A 17 8.50 -4.88 3.15
CA ALA A 17 7.41 -5.81 2.85
C ALA A 17 7.02 -6.62 4.09
N ASP A 18 7.99 -6.97 4.95
CA ASP A 18 7.74 -7.70 6.20
C ASP A 18 6.97 -6.86 7.21
N ASP A 19 7.31 -5.57 7.36
CA ASP A 19 6.55 -4.64 8.21
C ASP A 19 5.08 -4.52 7.73
N TYR A 20 4.89 -4.45 6.42
CA TYR A 20 3.57 -4.38 5.81
C TYR A 20 2.78 -5.68 6.02
N ASN A 21 3.41 -6.84 5.83
CA ASN A 21 2.81 -8.15 6.06
C ASN A 21 2.41 -8.33 7.53
N LEU A 22 3.30 -7.95 8.45
CA LEU A 22 2.99 -7.94 9.88
C LEU A 22 1.79 -7.03 10.19
N CYS A 23 1.74 -5.85 9.60
CA CYS A 23 0.61 -4.95 9.76
C CYS A 23 -0.71 -5.53 9.22
N TYR A 24 -0.68 -6.17 8.05
CA TYR A 24 -1.85 -6.83 7.47
C TYR A 24 -2.33 -7.99 8.35
N ASN A 25 -1.42 -8.78 8.93
CA ASN A 25 -1.79 -9.86 9.85
C ASN A 25 -2.42 -9.35 11.16
N LEU A 26 -2.04 -8.16 11.62
CA LEU A 26 -2.58 -7.56 12.84
C LEU A 26 -3.96 -6.91 12.63
N TYR A 27 -4.17 -6.26 11.48
CA TYR A 27 -5.32 -5.37 11.27
C TYR A 27 -6.19 -5.74 10.07
N GLY A 28 -5.76 -6.70 9.25
CA GLY A 28 -6.37 -7.02 7.98
C GLY A 28 -6.20 -5.91 6.94
N GLY A 29 -7.05 -5.95 5.93
CA GLY A 29 -7.10 -4.98 4.84
C GLY A 29 -8.06 -5.44 3.76
N SER A 30 -8.00 -4.81 2.59
CA SER A 30 -8.72 -5.30 1.42
C SER A 30 -8.03 -6.53 0.84
N PHE A 31 -8.77 -7.34 0.07
CA PHE A 31 -8.21 -8.41 -0.75
C PHE A 31 -7.16 -7.88 -1.73
N MET A 32 -7.44 -6.74 -2.37
CA MET A 32 -6.52 -6.10 -3.34
C MET A 32 -5.22 -5.62 -2.69
N THR A 33 -5.22 -5.44 -1.37
CA THR A 33 -4.05 -5.02 -0.58
C THR A 33 -3.43 -6.18 0.20
N HIS A 34 -3.86 -7.42 -0.03
CA HIS A 34 -3.23 -8.59 0.59
C HIS A 34 -1.78 -8.71 0.11
N PRO A 35 -0.79 -8.99 0.99
CA PRO A 35 0.63 -9.08 0.61
C PRO A 35 0.87 -10.00 -0.60
N ASP A 36 0.29 -11.20 -0.61
CA ASP A 36 0.43 -12.14 -1.73
C ASP A 36 -0.22 -11.64 -3.03
N VAL A 37 -1.36 -10.96 -2.94
CA VAL A 37 -2.03 -10.36 -4.11
C VAL A 37 -1.19 -9.22 -4.67
N LEU A 38 -0.63 -8.37 -3.80
CA LEU A 38 0.28 -7.30 -4.20
C LEU A 38 1.53 -7.85 -4.87
N SER A 39 2.17 -8.88 -4.30
CA SER A 39 3.34 -9.53 -4.90
C SER A 39 3.01 -10.19 -6.24
N PHE A 40 1.85 -10.81 -6.36
CA PHE A 40 1.37 -11.36 -7.64
C PHE A 40 1.20 -10.27 -8.70
N LEU A 41 0.52 -9.18 -8.36
CA LEU A 41 0.28 -8.06 -9.26
C LEU A 41 1.58 -7.32 -9.63
N GLU A 42 2.49 -7.15 -8.67
CA GLU A 42 3.80 -6.56 -8.88
C GLU A 42 4.60 -7.34 -9.94
N ASN A 43 4.66 -8.67 -9.79
CA ASN A 43 5.35 -9.55 -10.73
C ASN A 43 4.68 -9.56 -12.11
N ARG A 44 3.35 -9.56 -12.17
CA ARG A 44 2.59 -9.64 -13.43
C ARG A 44 2.62 -8.33 -14.22
N LEU A 45 2.59 -7.19 -13.53
CA LEU A 45 2.41 -5.87 -14.15
C LEU A 45 3.71 -5.06 -14.20
N GLY A 46 4.79 -5.55 -13.59
CA GLY A 46 6.09 -4.87 -13.54
C GLY A 46 6.06 -3.59 -12.70
N PHE A 47 5.15 -3.51 -11.72
CA PHE A 47 5.13 -2.40 -10.78
C PHE A 47 6.25 -2.53 -9.75
N ARG A 48 6.47 -1.47 -8.97
CA ARG A 48 7.38 -1.51 -7.82
C ARG A 48 6.65 -1.06 -6.58
N SER A 49 6.52 -1.97 -5.63
CA SER A 49 5.89 -1.70 -4.34
C SER A 49 6.81 -0.85 -3.48
N THR A 50 6.25 0.20 -2.87
CA THR A 50 6.90 0.99 -1.84
C THR A 50 6.01 0.98 -0.61
N TYR A 51 6.55 0.46 0.49
CA TYR A 51 5.84 0.30 1.75
C TYR A 51 6.12 1.46 2.69
N PHE A 52 5.09 1.87 3.41
CA PHE A 52 5.22 2.78 4.54
C PHE A 52 4.46 2.21 5.72
N VAL A 53 5.00 2.42 6.91
CA VAL A 53 4.37 2.03 8.16
C VAL A 53 4.32 3.21 9.11
N LYS A 54 3.30 3.19 9.96
CA LYS A 54 3.14 4.12 11.07
C LYS A 54 3.31 3.35 12.36
N ARG A 55 4.16 3.87 13.25
CA ARG A 55 4.38 3.32 14.58
C ARG A 55 4.07 4.39 15.64
N ASP A 56 3.62 3.95 16.81
CA ASP A 56 3.47 4.83 17.97
C ASP A 56 4.84 5.10 18.65
N LYS A 57 4.83 5.82 19.78
CA LYS A 57 6.05 6.15 20.54
C LYS A 57 6.72 4.92 21.17
N ASN A 58 6.02 3.80 21.29
CA ASN A 58 6.50 2.53 21.84
C ASN A 58 6.85 1.54 20.73
N GLU A 59 7.05 2.02 19.49
CA GLU A 59 7.33 1.21 18.30
C GLU A 59 6.21 0.22 17.91
N LYS A 60 5.01 0.35 18.47
CA LYS A 60 3.86 -0.48 18.08
C LYS A 60 3.37 -0.06 16.70
N LEU A 61 3.18 -1.04 15.80
CA LEU A 61 2.56 -0.81 14.50
C LEU A 61 1.14 -0.27 14.68
N LEU A 62 0.80 0.80 13.95
CA LEU A 62 -0.52 1.43 13.92
C LEU A 62 -1.20 1.31 12.55
N GLY A 63 -0.41 1.08 11.50
CA GLY A 63 -0.92 1.00 10.14
C GLY A 63 0.19 0.82 9.13
N GLY A 64 -0.19 0.27 7.97
CA GLY A 64 0.68 -0.03 6.85
C GLY A 64 0.01 0.40 5.56
N LEU A 65 0.78 1.02 4.66
CA LEU A 65 0.31 1.40 3.34
C LEU A 65 1.31 0.91 2.29
N CYS A 66 0.78 0.53 1.13
CA CYS A 66 1.57 0.19 -0.04
C CYS A 66 1.23 1.15 -1.18
N THR A 67 2.26 1.64 -1.88
CA THR A 67 2.11 2.43 -3.11
C THR A 67 2.79 1.73 -4.27
N TRP A 68 2.29 2.00 -5.48
CA TRP A 68 3.01 1.67 -6.71
C TRP A 68 3.60 2.92 -7.34
N ASN A 69 4.79 2.77 -7.92
CA ASN A 69 5.50 3.82 -8.66
C ASN A 69 5.69 5.14 -7.88
N LYS A 70 5.68 5.06 -6.53
CA LYS A 70 5.83 6.19 -5.59
C LYS A 70 4.79 7.31 -5.74
N ARG A 71 3.61 7.02 -6.33
CA ARG A 71 2.60 8.06 -6.61
C ARG A 71 1.22 7.72 -6.07
N ASN A 72 0.73 6.51 -6.34
CA ASN A 72 -0.64 6.12 -6.02
C ASN A 72 -0.64 4.96 -5.03
N PHE A 73 -1.73 4.82 -4.27
CA PHE A 73 -1.95 3.61 -3.48
C PHE A 73 -1.97 2.40 -4.42
N ALA A 74 -1.41 1.29 -3.94
CA ALA A 74 -1.40 0.06 -4.72
C ALA A 74 -2.84 -0.36 -5.04
N ALA A 75 -3.06 -0.83 -6.26
CA ALA A 75 -4.37 -1.22 -6.77
C ALA A 75 -5.46 -0.12 -6.79
N THR A 76 -5.08 1.17 -6.87
CA THR A 76 -6.03 2.29 -7.07
C THR A 76 -5.77 3.10 -8.34
N ASP A 77 -6.74 3.95 -8.67
CA ASP A 77 -6.63 5.02 -9.68
C ASP A 77 -6.25 4.56 -11.10
N LYS A 78 -5.52 5.43 -11.82
CA LYS A 78 -5.13 5.25 -13.22
C LYS A 78 -4.20 4.06 -13.43
N ASP A 79 -3.42 3.68 -12.43
CA ASP A 79 -2.56 2.49 -12.51
C ASP A 79 -3.43 1.22 -12.50
N ALA A 80 -4.49 1.19 -11.69
CA ALA A 80 -5.46 0.10 -11.68
C ALA A 80 -6.27 0.03 -13.00
N GLN A 81 -6.75 1.17 -13.50
CA GLN A 81 -7.47 1.26 -14.79
C GLN A 81 -6.60 0.80 -15.97
N ARG A 82 -5.35 1.26 -16.02
CA ARG A 82 -4.41 0.92 -17.09
C ARG A 82 -4.03 -0.57 -17.06
N ALA A 83 -3.96 -1.16 -15.88
CA ALA A 83 -3.70 -2.58 -15.70
C ALA A 83 -4.95 -3.47 -15.85
N GLY A 84 -6.14 -2.88 -15.98
CA GLY A 84 -7.41 -3.61 -16.06
C GLY A 84 -7.77 -4.37 -14.78
N ILE A 85 -7.34 -3.87 -13.62
CA ILE A 85 -7.63 -4.47 -12.30
C ILE A 85 -8.67 -3.68 -11.50
N ASP A 86 -9.11 -2.53 -12.03
CA ASP A 86 -10.24 -1.74 -11.50
C ASP A 86 -11.60 -2.43 -11.74
N PHE A 87 -11.68 -3.26 -12.78
CA PHE A 87 -12.81 -4.16 -13.04
C PHE A 87 -12.70 -5.44 -12.21
N TYR A 88 -13.06 -5.37 -10.92
CA TYR A 88 -13.54 -6.54 -10.18
C TYR A 88 -15.04 -6.38 -9.89
N PRO A 89 -15.91 -7.30 -10.34
CA PRO A 89 -17.36 -7.16 -10.34
C PRO A 89 -18.03 -7.33 -8.96
N PHE A 90 -17.37 -6.92 -7.88
CA PHE A 90 -17.92 -6.92 -6.52
C PHE A 90 -18.34 -5.51 -6.04
N ASN A 91 -18.19 -4.47 -6.86
CA ASN A 91 -18.53 -3.10 -6.50
C ASN A 91 -19.78 -2.55 -7.22
N ASN A 92 -20.60 -3.41 -7.81
CA ASN A 92 -21.95 -3.03 -8.24
C ASN A 92 -22.91 -3.26 -7.06
N GLY A 93 -22.85 -2.35 -6.10
CA GLY A 93 -23.94 -2.12 -5.15
C GLY A 93 -24.96 -1.15 -5.71
#